data_AF-A0A353ZQL2-F1
#
_entry.id   AF-A0A353ZQL2-F1
#
_cell.length_a   1.000
_cell.length_b   1.000
_cell.length_c   1.000
_cell.angle_alpha   90.00
_cell.angle_beta   90.00
_cell.angle_gamma   90.00
#
_symmetry.space_group_name_H-M   'P 1'
#
loop_
_entity.id
_entity.type
_entity.pdbx_description
1 polymer ?
#
loop_
_entity_poly.entity_id
_entity_poly.type
_entity_poly.pdbx_seq_one_letter_code
_entity_poly.pdbx_strand_id
1 'polypeptide(L)'
;MINLQQDPEGFIRMKRHFPASAAVTITFSDGSREEFSGRRLNEIYDEALAVFRAQNQLDAKGFSRGPQKKVQTGIEFVPVQPGMAI
;
A
#
# COMPACT_ATOMS: atom_id res chain seq x y z
N MET A 1 5.62 17.39 7.16
CA MET A 1 6.58 16.43 6.58
C MET A 1 6.41 15.13 7.32
N ILE A 2 6.22 14.02 6.60
CA ILE A 2 6.00 12.69 7.18
C ILE A 2 7.21 11.85 6.81
N ASN A 3 7.78 11.13 7.76
CA ASN A 3 8.85 10.17 7.48
C ASN A 3 8.32 8.76 7.72
N LEU A 4 8.45 7.92 6.70
CA LEU A 4 8.14 6.51 6.76
C LEU A 4 9.43 5.70 6.59
N GLN A 5 9.46 4.54 7.22
CA GLN A 5 10.52 3.57 7.02
C GLN A 5 9.94 2.33 6.37
N GLN A 6 10.60 1.85 5.34
CA GLN A 6 10.26 0.61 4.68
C GLN A 6 10.69 -0.55 5.57
N ASP A 7 9.77 -1.49 5.79
CA ASP A 7 10.06 -2.77 6.40
C ASP A 7 11.03 -3.57 5.49
N PRO A 8 11.84 -4.49 6.05
CA PRO A 8 12.79 -5.30 5.28
C PRO A 8 12.12 -6.18 4.21
N GLU A 9 10.82 -6.41 4.35
CA GLU A 9 9.99 -7.14 3.38
C GLU A 9 9.60 -6.29 2.15
N GLY A 10 9.95 -5.00 2.13
CA GLY A 10 9.70 -4.11 1.00
C GLY A 10 8.42 -3.29 1.08
N PHE A 11 7.74 -3.28 2.23
CA PHE A 11 6.46 -2.61 2.44
C PHE A 11 6.60 -1.40 3.37
N ILE A 12 5.72 -0.43 3.25
CA ILE A 12 5.50 0.60 4.27
C ILE A 12 4.14 0.41 4.93
N ARG A 13 4.06 0.72 6.22
CA ARG A 13 2.79 0.71 6.94
C ARG A 13 2.00 1.98 6.67
N MET A 14 0.91 1.84 5.93
CA MET A 14 0.02 2.93 5.59
C MET A 14 -1.41 2.53 5.92
N LYS A 15 -1.92 3.04 7.06
CA LYS A 15 -3.27 2.74 7.53
C LYS A 15 -4.37 3.59 6.88
N ARG A 16 -4.01 4.69 6.19
CA ARG A 16 -4.94 5.53 5.44
C ARG A 16 -4.24 6.32 4.33
N HIS A 17 -5.04 6.84 3.41
CA HIS A 17 -4.60 7.84 2.44
C HIS A 17 -3.98 9.07 3.11
N PHE A 18 -2.87 9.51 2.55
CA PHE A 18 -2.24 10.77 2.94
C PHE A 18 -2.88 11.94 2.19
N PRO A 19 -2.82 13.15 2.75
CA PRO A 19 -3.22 14.35 2.01
C PRO A 19 -2.39 14.47 0.73
N ALA A 20 -3.01 14.82 -0.40
CA ALA A 20 -2.29 14.91 -1.68
C ALA A 20 -1.10 15.88 -1.63
N SER A 21 -1.22 16.98 -0.87
CA SER A 21 -0.18 17.99 -0.65
C SER A 21 0.84 17.64 0.44
N ALA A 22 0.71 16.49 1.10
CA ALA A 22 1.67 16.08 2.13
C ALA A 22 2.93 15.51 1.46
N ALA A 23 4.10 16.05 1.84
CA ALA A 23 5.39 15.46 1.51
C ALA A 23 5.71 14.31 2.49
N VAL A 24 5.99 13.14 1.92
CA VAL A 24 6.29 11.90 2.64
C VAL A 24 7.66 11.38 2.22
N THR A 25 8.63 11.43 3.10
CA THR A 25 9.95 10.83 2.85
C THR A 25 9.94 9.38 3.28
N ILE A 26 10.28 8.47 2.37
CA ILE A 26 10.41 7.04 2.65
C ILE A 26 11.90 6.70 2.71
N THR A 27 12.32 6.13 3.83
CA THR A 27 13.63 5.50 3.96
C THR A 27 13.48 4.02 3.62
N PHE A 28 14.09 3.59 2.51
CA PHE A 28 14.11 2.22 2.07
C PHE A 28 15.06 1.36 2.92
N SER A 29 14.85 0.05 2.91
CA SER A 29 15.70 -0.93 3.62
C SER A 29 17.14 -0.93 3.09
N ASP A 30 17.32 -0.53 1.83
CA ASP A 30 18.64 -0.33 1.19
C ASP A 30 19.42 0.89 1.74
N GLY A 31 18.81 1.70 2.60
CA GLY A 31 19.39 2.94 3.13
C GLY A 31 19.18 4.16 2.23
N SER A 32 18.69 3.94 1.01
CA SER A 32 18.19 5.00 0.13
C SER A 32 16.97 5.70 0.73
N ARG A 33 16.83 7.00 0.47
CA ARG A 33 15.67 7.79 0.90
C ARG A 33 15.10 8.55 -0.28
N GLU A 34 13.79 8.52 -0.43
CA GLU A 34 13.11 9.17 -1.54
C GLU A 34 11.87 9.90 -1.04
N GLU A 35 11.62 11.08 -1.61
CA GLU A 35 10.46 11.88 -1.26
C GLU A 35 9.31 11.56 -2.20
N PHE A 36 8.21 11.14 -1.60
CA PHE A 36 6.95 10.86 -2.26
C PHE A 36 5.92 11.92 -1.91
N SER A 37 5.08 12.25 -2.88
CA SER A 37 3.86 13.00 -2.62
C SER A 37 2.80 12.08 -2.04
N GLY A 38 1.98 12.57 -1.11
CA GLY A 38 0.84 11.81 -0.59
C GLY A 38 -0.12 11.36 -1.69
N ARG A 39 -0.23 12.12 -2.78
CA ARG A 39 -0.96 11.69 -4.00
C ARG A 39 -0.37 10.41 -4.59
N ARG A 40 0.94 10.37 -4.78
CA ARG A 40 1.64 9.23 -5.38
C ARG A 40 1.50 7.97 -4.52
N LEU A 41 1.62 8.11 -3.21
CA LEU A 41 1.39 7.03 -2.26
C LEU A 41 -0.04 6.49 -2.30
N ASN A 42 -1.03 7.37 -2.50
CA ASN A 42 -2.42 6.95 -2.63
C ASN A 42 -2.66 6.18 -3.94
N GLU A 43 -1.99 6.54 -5.03
CA GLU A 43 -2.04 5.80 -6.30
C GLU A 43 -1.46 4.39 -6.12
N ILE A 44 -0.26 4.27 -5.54
CA ILE A 44 0.37 2.97 -5.25
C ILE A 44 -0.49 2.14 -4.30
N TYR A 45 -1.12 2.78 -3.31
CA TYR A 45 -2.06 2.12 -2.39
C TYR A 45 -3.25 1.53 -3.15
N ASP A 46 -3.87 2.29 -4.06
CA ASP A 46 -5.03 1.82 -4.84
C ASP A 46 -4.65 0.68 -5.79
N GLU A 47 -3.50 0.79 -6.47
CA GLU A 47 -2.97 -0.27 -7.33
C GLU A 47 -2.69 -1.56 -6.55
N ALA A 48 -1.99 -1.47 -5.42
CA ALA A 48 -1.72 -2.61 -4.57
C ALA A 48 -3.00 -3.20 -3.95
N LEU A 49 -3.97 -2.35 -3.60
CA LEU A 49 -5.27 -2.79 -3.12
C LEU A 49 -6.07 -3.52 -4.21
N ALA A 50 -6.03 -3.05 -5.45
CA ALA A 50 -6.65 -3.70 -6.59
C ALA A 50 -6.06 -5.09 -6.82
N VAL A 51 -4.73 -5.23 -6.75
CA VAL A 51 -4.04 -6.53 -6.87
C VAL A 51 -4.36 -7.46 -5.70
N PHE A 52 -4.40 -6.94 -4.46
CA PHE A 52 -4.80 -7.72 -3.29
C PHE A 52 -6.24 -8.20 -3.39
N ARG A 53 -7.17 -7.34 -3.82
CA ARG A 53 -8.57 -7.69 -4.07
C ARG A 53 -8.72 -8.71 -5.20
N ALA A 54 -7.99 -8.54 -6.30
CA ALA A 54 -8.02 -9.47 -7.42
C ALA A 54 -7.56 -10.87 -6.98
N GLN A 55 -6.46 -10.97 -6.23
CA GLN A 55 -5.97 -12.23 -5.67
C GLN A 55 -6.95 -12.83 -4.66
N ASN A 56 -7.49 -12.03 -3.75
CA ASN A 56 -8.47 -12.51 -2.76
C ASN A 56 -9.82 -12.92 -3.41
N GLN A 57 -10.23 -12.26 -4.51
CA GLN A 57 -11.41 -12.67 -5.27
C GLN A 57 -11.18 -13.94 -6.09
N LEU A 58 -9.95 -14.20 -6.53
CA LEU A 58 -9.58 -15.42 -7.26
C LEU A 58 -9.61 -16.65 -6.36
N ASP A 59 -9.18 -16.53 -5.10
CA ASP A 59 -9.28 -17.62 -4.11
C ASP A 59 -10.73 -17.91 -3.68
N ALA A 60 -11.62 -16.92 -3.82
CA ALA A 60 -13.05 -17.06 -3.53
C ALA A 60 -13.84 -17.83 -4.62
N LYS A 61 -13.20 -18.35 -5.68
CA LYS A 61 -13.80 -19.32 -6.60
C LYS A 61 -13.68 -20.75 -6.07
N GLY A 62 -14.31 -20.99 -4.92
CA GLY A 62 -14.35 -22.31 -4.32
C GLY A 62 -15.68 -22.58 -3.66
N PHE A 63 -15.88 -22.07 -2.45
CA PHE A 63 -17.01 -22.49 -1.63
C PHE A 63 -17.29 -21.43 -0.57
N SER A 64 -18.31 -20.57 -0.74
CA SER A 64 -18.95 -19.88 0.40
C SER A 64 -20.29 -19.28 0.01
N ARG A 65 -21.36 -20.07 0.16
CA ARG A 65 -22.71 -19.56 0.46
C ARG A 65 -22.75 -19.31 1.97
N GLY A 66 -22.34 -18.12 2.42
CA GLY A 66 -22.33 -17.73 3.84
C GLY A 66 -22.28 -16.20 3.97
N PRO A 67 -22.80 -15.63 5.07
CA PRO A 67 -23.04 -14.19 5.18
C PRO A 67 -21.72 -13.44 4.99
N GLN A 68 -21.77 -12.40 4.14
CA GLN A 68 -20.64 -11.57 3.72
C GLN A 68 -19.81 -11.15 4.94
N LYS A 69 -18.77 -11.94 5.27
CA LYS A 69 -17.75 -11.54 6.23
C LYS A 69 -17.18 -10.25 5.67
N LYS A 70 -17.20 -9.20 6.49
CA LYS A 70 -16.61 -7.90 6.18
C LYS A 70 -15.20 -8.13 5.66
N VAL A 71 -15.06 -8.15 4.34
CA VAL A 71 -13.80 -8.34 3.65
C VAL A 71 -12.96 -7.15 4.08
N GLN A 72 -11.81 -7.38 4.72
CA GLN A 72 -10.89 -6.28 5.02
C GLN A 72 -10.64 -5.54 3.70
N THR A 73 -11.19 -4.34 3.61
CA THR A 73 -11.37 -3.64 2.33
C THR A 73 -10.13 -2.85 1.96
N GLY A 74 -9.09 -2.88 2.80
CA GLY A 74 -7.86 -2.13 2.68
C GLY A 74 -6.65 -3.00 3.00
N ILE A 75 -5.52 -2.63 2.42
CA ILE A 75 -4.20 -3.13 2.79
C ILE A 75 -3.62 -2.19 3.85
N GLU A 76 -2.88 -2.72 4.82
CA GLU A 76 -2.09 -1.91 5.77
C GLU A 76 -0.63 -1.80 5.33
N PHE A 77 -0.21 -2.64 4.38
CA PHE A 77 1.13 -2.77 3.86
C PHE A 77 1.13 -2.37 2.39
N VAL A 78 1.73 -1.24 2.09
CA VAL A 78 1.86 -0.76 0.70
C VAL A 78 3.24 -1.15 0.21
N PRO A 79 3.35 -1.94 -0.87
CA PRO A 79 4.63 -2.22 -1.48
C PRO A 79 5.18 -0.92 -2.06
N VAL A 80 6.41 -0.56 -1.68
CA VAL A 80 7.10 0.60 -2.25
C VAL A 80 8.47 0.17 -2.71
N GLN A 81 8.92 0.72 -3.82
CA GLN A 81 10.25 0.46 -4.37
C GLN A 81 10.93 1.77 -4.72
N PRO A 82 12.28 1.83 -4.62
CA PRO A 82 13.03 2.98 -5.07
C PRO A 82 12.75 3.21 -6.57
N GLY A 83 12.51 4.47 -6.95
CA GLY A 83 12.15 4.83 -8.33
C GLY A 83 10.65 4.78 -8.62
N MET A 84 9.79 4.62 -7.61
CA MET A 84 8.34 4.80 -7.76
C MET A 84 7.89 6.25 -7.57
N ALA A 85 8.76 7.18 -7.16
CA ALA A 85 8.41 8.57 -6.92
C ALA A 85 8.16 9.43 -8.18
N ILE A 86 8.40 8.87 -9.39
CA ILE A 86 8.22 9.52 -10.70
C ILE A 86 6.76 9.58 -11.15
#